data_AF-A0A662GKS7-F1
#
_entry.id   AF-A0A662GKS7-F1
#
_cell.length_a   1.000
_cell.length_b   1.000
_cell.length_c   1.000
_cell.angle_alpha   90.00
_cell.angle_beta   90.00
_cell.angle_gamma   90.00
#
_symmetry.space_group_name_H-M   'P 1'
#
loop_
_entity.id
_entity.type
_entity.pdbx_description
1 polymer ?
#
loop_
_entity_poly.entity_id
_entity_poly.type
_entity_poly.pdbx_seq_one_letter_code
_entity_poly.pdbx_strand_id
1 'polypeptide(L)'
;MLYSTKVEEISMIEELGEHGLLILLYLFRHGREYKAALQKKLRIGTTPMYRAFSVLYKYRLIREVREFPRVYVELTERGRAIAEKIHEAEELLRRWESEQP
;
A
#
# COMPACT_ATOMS: atom_id res chain seq x y z
N MET A 1 27.97 -12.43 -30.59
CA MET A 1 27.90 -12.46 -29.11
C MET A 1 26.67 -11.64 -28.71
N LEU A 2 25.53 -12.29 -28.54
CA LEU A 2 24.28 -11.64 -28.14
C LEU A 2 24.31 -11.49 -26.62
N TYR A 3 24.33 -10.25 -26.12
CA TYR A 3 24.16 -9.97 -24.71
C TYR A 3 22.74 -10.40 -24.33
N SER A 4 22.62 -11.53 -23.63
CA SER A 4 21.38 -11.92 -22.96
C SER A 4 21.19 -10.95 -21.80
N THR A 5 20.44 -9.87 -22.02
CA THR A 5 19.99 -8.97 -20.96
C THR A 5 19.17 -9.82 -19.98
N LYS A 6 19.73 -10.13 -18.82
CA LYS A 6 18.95 -10.68 -17.71
C LYS A 6 17.92 -9.62 -17.37
N VAL A 7 16.65 -9.89 -17.65
CA VAL A 7 15.55 -9.10 -17.09
C VAL A 7 15.60 -9.38 -15.59
N GLU A 8 16.11 -8.45 -14.81
CA GLU A 8 16.03 -8.53 -13.35
C GLU A 8 14.55 -8.58 -12.99
N GLU A 9 14.12 -9.66 -12.35
CA GLU A 9 12.76 -9.77 -11.85
C GLU A 9 12.51 -8.63 -10.87
N ILE A 10 11.59 -7.72 -11.23
CA ILE A 10 11.18 -6.63 -10.35
C ILE A 10 10.72 -7.25 -9.04
N SER A 11 11.32 -6.82 -7.94
CA SER A 11 10.97 -7.34 -6.62
C SER A 11 9.53 -6.94 -6.27
N MET A 12 8.82 -7.79 -5.51
CA MET A 12 7.40 -7.53 -5.18
C MET A 12 7.19 -6.20 -4.43
N ILE A 13 8.21 -5.75 -3.68
CA ILE A 13 8.16 -4.47 -2.96
C ILE A 13 8.26 -3.27 -3.90
N GLU A 14 9.06 -3.36 -4.98
CA GLU A 14 9.14 -2.33 -6.02
C GLU A 14 7.83 -2.24 -6.81
N GLU A 15 7.17 -3.38 -7.06
CA GLU A 15 5.85 -3.39 -7.70
C GLU A 15 4.79 -2.72 -6.81
N LEU A 16 4.82 -2.97 -5.49
CA LEU A 16 3.96 -2.32 -4.50
C LEU A 16 4.12 -0.80 -4.54
N GLY A 17 5.38 -0.35 -4.57
CA GLY A 17 5.76 1.05 -4.64
C GLY A 17 5.28 1.89 -3.44
N GLU A 18 5.69 3.15 -3.43
CA GLU A 18 5.37 4.09 -2.35
C GLU A 18 3.86 4.20 -2.08
N HIS A 19 3.07 4.40 -3.13
CA HIS A 19 1.62 4.56 -3.02
C HIS A 19 0.92 3.32 -2.45
N GLY A 20 1.39 2.12 -2.79
CA GLY A 20 0.86 0.88 -2.22
C GLY A 20 1.12 0.80 -0.71
N LEU A 21 2.34 1.14 -0.28
CA LEU A 21 2.72 1.19 1.13
C LEU A 21 1.89 2.22 1.92
N LEU A 22 1.71 3.43 1.36
CA LEU A 22 0.90 4.48 1.98
C LEU A 22 -0.55 4.07 2.18
N ILE A 23 -1.16 3.40 1.18
CA ILE A 23 -2.54 2.90 1.28
C ILE A 23 -2.64 1.82 2.37
N LEU A 24 -1.69 0.87 2.42
CA LEU A 24 -1.67 -0.18 3.43
C LEU A 24 -1.58 0.40 4.85
N LEU A 25 -0.63 1.31 5.09
CA LEU A 25 -0.48 1.99 6.38
C LEU A 25 -1.73 2.78 6.77
N TYR A 26 -2.33 3.51 5.82
CA TYR A 26 -3.57 4.26 6.09
C TYR A 26 -4.69 3.33 6.53
N LEU A 27 -4.95 2.26 5.78
CA LEU A 27 -6.02 1.33 6.10
C LEU A 27 -5.73 0.53 7.37
N PHE A 28 -4.48 0.30 7.73
CA PHE A 28 -4.12 -0.32 9.02
C PHE A 28 -4.53 0.55 10.20
N ARG A 29 -4.27 1.86 10.13
CA ARG A 29 -4.60 2.82 11.21
C ARG A 29 -6.08 3.18 11.27
N HIS A 30 -6.78 3.16 10.14
CA HIS A 30 -8.15 3.68 10.03
C HIS A 30 -9.22 2.62 9.69
N GLY A 31 -8.80 1.38 9.41
CA GLY A 31 -9.68 0.25 9.07
C GLY A 31 -10.11 0.22 7.60
N ARG A 32 -10.96 1.17 7.19
CA ARG A 32 -11.56 1.19 5.85
C ARG A 32 -11.86 2.60 5.34
N GLU A 33 -11.89 2.77 4.02
CA GLU A 33 -12.16 4.09 3.42
C GLU A 33 -12.62 3.97 1.95
N TYR A 34 -13.31 5.00 1.43
CA TYR A 34 -13.64 5.09 0.01
C TYR A 34 -12.41 5.37 -0.84
N LYS A 35 -12.36 4.82 -2.06
CA LYS A 35 -11.26 5.09 -3.01
C LYS A 35 -11.03 6.59 -3.25
N ALA A 36 -12.10 7.35 -3.46
CA ALA A 36 -12.01 8.80 -3.68
C ALA A 36 -11.51 9.57 -2.44
N ALA A 37 -11.90 9.11 -1.24
CA ALA A 37 -11.43 9.70 0.01
C ALA A 37 -9.95 9.37 0.27
N LEU A 38 -9.52 8.14 0.02
CA LEU A 38 -8.10 7.74 0.04
C LEU A 38 -7.27 8.62 -0.89
N GLN A 39 -7.72 8.79 -2.14
CA GLN A 39 -7.06 9.64 -3.12
C GLN A 39 -6.84 11.06 -2.59
N LYS A 40 -7.88 11.68 -2.03
CA LYS A 40 -7.82 13.04 -1.46
C LYS A 40 -6.94 13.12 -0.21
N LYS A 41 -7.09 12.19 0.73
CA LYS A 41 -6.39 12.20 2.02
C LYS A 41 -4.90 11.92 1.87
N LEU A 42 -4.54 10.99 0.98
CA LEU A 42 -3.16 10.63 0.68
C LEU A 42 -2.53 11.50 -0.41
N ARG A 43 -3.29 12.44 -1.00
CA ARG A 43 -2.85 13.34 -2.07
C ARG A 43 -2.26 12.59 -3.29
N ILE A 44 -2.83 11.44 -3.60
CA ILE A 44 -2.36 10.58 -4.69
C ILE A 44 -3.07 10.97 -5.98
N GLY A 45 -2.32 11.11 -7.08
CA GLY A 45 -2.92 11.32 -8.40
C GLY A 45 -3.77 10.13 -8.85
N THR A 46 -4.73 10.35 -9.76
CA THR A 46 -5.65 9.29 -10.21
C THR A 46 -4.89 8.07 -10.77
N THR A 47 -3.96 8.29 -11.70
CA THR A 47 -3.17 7.22 -12.32
C THR A 47 -2.33 6.41 -11.32
N PRO A 48 -1.49 7.03 -10.45
CA PRO A 48 -0.74 6.28 -9.45
C PRO A 48 -1.66 5.54 -8.45
N MET A 49 -2.83 6.11 -8.12
CA MET A 49 -3.81 5.43 -7.27
C MET A 49 -4.31 4.13 -7.91
N TYR A 50 -4.68 4.15 -9.19
CA TYR A 50 -5.12 2.95 -9.91
C TYR A 50 -4.00 1.92 -10.06
N ARG A 51 -2.76 2.35 -10.30
CA ARG A 51 -1.60 1.44 -10.35
C ARG A 51 -1.39 0.75 -9.00
N ALA A 52 -1.36 1.51 -7.91
CA ALA A 52 -1.22 0.97 -6.56
C ALA A 52 -2.36 -0.02 -6.26
N PHE A 53 -3.61 0.35 -6.55
CA PHE A 53 -4.74 -0.55 -6.36
C PHE A 53 -4.63 -1.84 -7.17
N SER A 54 -4.19 -1.77 -8.43
CA SER A 54 -3.98 -2.95 -9.27
C SER A 54 -3.05 -3.96 -8.58
N VAL A 55 -1.94 -3.48 -8.04
CA VAL A 55 -0.95 -4.32 -7.35
C VAL A 55 -1.49 -4.85 -6.01
N LEU A 56 -2.16 -4.00 -5.22
CA LEU A 56 -2.76 -4.42 -3.95
C LEU A 56 -3.85 -5.48 -4.14
N TYR A 57 -4.65 -5.39 -5.22
CA TYR A 57 -5.64 -6.42 -5.58
C TYR A 57 -4.97 -7.68 -6.12
N LYS A 58 -3.93 -7.55 -6.96
CA LYS A 58 -3.13 -8.69 -7.49
C LYS A 58 -2.64 -9.58 -6.35
N TYR A 59 -2.12 -8.98 -5.27
CA TYR A 59 -1.63 -9.69 -4.09
C TYR A 59 -2.70 -9.95 -3.01
N ARG A 60 -3.97 -9.59 -3.27
CA ARG A 60 -5.10 -9.74 -2.34
C ARG A 60 -4.83 -9.12 -0.97
N LEU A 61 -4.16 -7.98 -0.92
CA LEU A 61 -3.88 -7.24 0.30
C LEU A 61 -5.07 -6.37 0.72
N ILE A 62 -5.94 -6.03 -0.22
CA ILE A 62 -7.15 -5.26 0.03
C ILE A 62 -8.37 -5.94 -0.60
N ARG A 63 -9.56 -5.57 -0.13
CA ARG A 63 -10.84 -5.96 -0.72
C ARG A 63 -11.82 -4.81 -0.72
N GLU A 64 -12.84 -4.91 -1.59
CA GLU A 64 -14.00 -4.02 -1.54
C GLU A 64 -15.07 -4.60 -0.61
N VAL A 65 -15.64 -3.74 0.23
CA VAL A 65 -16.82 -4.06 1.05
C VAL A 65 -17.95 -3.14 0.64
N ARG A 66 -19.07 -3.73 0.22
CA ARG A 66 -20.26 -3.01 -0.22
C ARG A 66 -21.25 -2.89 0.92
N GLU A 67 -21.49 -1.66 1.35
CA GLU A 67 -22.54 -1.31 2.31
C GLU A 67 -23.41 -0.27 1.63
N PHE A 68 -24.52 -0.70 1.02
CA PHE A 68 -25.34 0.14 0.16
C PHE A 68 -25.69 1.48 0.85
N PRO A 69 -25.47 2.63 0.18
CA PRO A 69 -25.08 2.83 -1.23
C PRO A 69 -23.55 2.95 -1.47
N ARG A 70 -22.71 2.58 -0.51
CA ARG A 70 -21.28 2.90 -0.49
C ARG A 70 -20.38 1.68 -0.70
N VAL A 71 -19.21 1.92 -1.29
CA VAL A 71 -18.15 0.91 -1.49
C VAL A 71 -16.89 1.36 -0.78
N TYR A 72 -16.48 0.59 0.23
CA TYR A 72 -15.27 0.79 1.00
C TYR A 72 -14.16 -0.11 0.49
N VAL A 73 -12.92 0.32 0.71
CA VAL A 73 -11.74 -0.53 0.63
C VAL A 73 -11.21 -0.75 2.03
N GLU A 74 -10.87 -1.99 2.35
CA GLU A 74 -10.26 -2.37 3.62
C GLU A 74 -9.16 -3.42 3.41
N LEU A 75 -8.32 -3.61 4.42
CA LEU A 75 -7.30 -4.67 4.41
C LEU A 75 -7.95 -6.05 4.49
N THR A 76 -7.40 -7.00 3.74
CA THR A 76 -7.61 -8.42 4.05
C THR A 76 -6.76 -8.83 5.26
N GLU A 77 -6.91 -10.05 5.74
CA GLU A 77 -6.01 -10.61 6.77
C GLU A 77 -4.53 -10.56 6.32
N ARG A 78 -4.26 -10.93 5.06
CA ARG A 78 -2.91 -10.83 4.47
C ARG A 78 -2.42 -9.38 4.41
N GLY A 79 -3.28 -8.47 4.00
CA GLY A 79 -2.97 -7.04 3.98
C GLY A 79 -2.66 -6.49 5.36
N ARG A 80 -3.42 -6.92 6.38
CA ARG A 80 -3.20 -6.53 7.77
C ARG A 80 -1.85 -7.00 8.29
N ALA A 81 -1.48 -8.27 8.04
CA ALA A 81 -0.18 -8.80 8.46
C ALA A 81 0.99 -8.03 7.82
N ILE A 82 0.90 -7.70 6.53
CA ILE A 82 1.94 -6.90 5.86
C ILE A 82 1.96 -5.46 6.38
N ALA A 83 0.80 -4.82 6.51
CA ALA A 83 0.71 -3.44 6.96
C ALA A 83 1.19 -3.27 8.41
N GLU A 84 0.99 -4.27 9.26
CA GLU A 84 1.55 -4.32 10.62
C GLU A 84 3.09 -4.31 10.59
N LYS A 85 3.72 -5.11 9.73
CA LYS A 85 5.19 -5.09 9.57
C LYS A 85 5.72 -3.78 9.02
N ILE A 86 5.00 -3.14 8.10
CA ILE A 86 5.35 -1.81 7.61
C ILE A 86 5.24 -0.78 8.75
N HIS A 87 4.19 -0.88 9.59
CA HIS A 87 4.01 0.01 10.72
C HIS A 87 5.10 -0.18 11.79
N GLU A 88 5.45 -1.43 12.13
CA GLU A 88 6.59 -1.72 13.02
C GLU A 88 7.89 -1.08 12.50
N ALA A 89 8.15 -1.17 11.19
CA ALA A 89 9.31 -0.52 10.57
C ALA A 89 9.24 1.01 10.65
N GLU A 90 8.06 1.62 10.45
CA GLU A 90 7.85 3.07 10.61
C GLU A 90 8.16 3.53 12.05
N GLU A 91 7.72 2.77 13.05
CA GLU A 91 7.98 3.10 14.46
C GLU A 91 9.47 3.01 14.81
N LEU A 92 10.19 2.03 14.26
CA LEU A 92 11.65 1.95 14.41
C LEU A 92 12.35 3.19 13.83
N LEU A 93 11.94 3.61 12.63
CA LEU A 93 12.49 4.80 11.98
C LEU A 93 12.22 6.07 12.81
N ARG A 94 11.00 6.23 13.33
CA ARG A 94 10.64 7.38 14.20
C ARG A 94 11.50 7.45 15.45
N ARG A 95 11.77 6.31 16.09
CA ARG A 95 12.62 6.24 17.28
C ARG A 95 14.03 6.72 16.97
N TRP A 96 14.64 6.19 15.91
CA TRP A 96 15.98 6.62 15.50
C TRP A 96 16.06 8.09 15.07
N GLU A 97 15.02 8.62 14.41
CA GLU A 97 14.94 10.05 14.08
C GLU A 97 14.96 10.92 15.34
N SER A 98 14.22 10.52 16.40
CA SER A 98 14.22 11.24 17.69
C SER A 98 15.48 11.07 18.55
N GLU A 99 16.30 10.05 18.25
CA GLU A 99 17.57 9.79 18.94
C GLU A 99 18.73 10.59 18.34
N GLN A 100 18.54 11.25 17.19
CA GLN A 100 19.54 12.15 16.62
C GLN A 100 19.43 13.54 17.30
N PRO A 101 20.50 14.02 17.96
CA PRO A 101 20.54 15.33 18.63
C PRO A 101 20.52 16.52 17.67
#